data_AF-A0A2P6W6L8-F1
#
_entry.id   AF-A0A2P6W6L8-F1
#
_cell.length_a   1.000
_cell.length_b   1.000
_cell.length_c   1.000
_cell.angle_alpha   90.00
_cell.angle_beta   90.00
_cell.angle_gamma   90.00
#
_symmetry.space_group_name_H-M   'P 1'
#
loop_
_entity.id
_entity.type
_entity.pdbx_description
1 polymer ?
#
loop_
_entity_poly.entity_id
_entity_poly.type
_entity_poly.pdbx_seq_one_letter_code
_entity_poly.pdbx_strand_id
1 'polypeptide(L)'
;INYLKRNNIGRVRTLPLDKLDNKSKSAKSKIAKKKKGVIDYASNLIEYNDKYQKAIDNVFSDTLIAEDLDSVKSIDGVRVVTLDGDIMSRGGAMTGGSKKNKRGSNNSLSKNLNPEEKKKEIGEVEDEIKGLQKDIAELKKMKERKEDEGSTSDDFLEEKREIRDELNDLRDERQDKYSKIQKLKTKIDDFGSKKARFKAELENVKEDLEEFEYDEDELIGLDSSPEDLKKKKKKVLRKMNNLQPVNMRAIEEYKEKKEEYEDFKDTVSEIRQEKLEIEDFIDEVEKQKRDRFMDTLTEIQEQFSRIFEKLFDGGQGELVLEDDNIEKGLKIRA
;
A
#
# COMPACT_ATOMS: atom_id res chain seq x y z
N ILE A 1 -1.31 20.25 17.41
CA ILE A 1 -0.80 21.34 16.52
C ILE A 1 0.59 21.82 16.94
N ASN A 2 0.79 22.33 18.16
CA ASN A 2 2.12 22.82 18.59
C ASN A 2 3.20 21.74 18.56
N TYR A 3 2.85 20.50 18.90
CA TYR A 3 3.73 19.34 18.77
C TYR A 3 4.23 19.14 17.32
N LEU A 4 3.31 19.10 16.35
CA LEU A 4 3.65 18.94 14.92
C LEU A 4 4.51 20.08 14.38
N LYS A 5 4.22 21.33 14.79
CA LYS A 5 5.02 22.50 14.41
C LYS A 5 6.43 22.47 14.97
N ARG A 6 6.62 22.02 16.22
CA ARG A 6 7.94 21.97 16.86
C ARG A 6 8.84 20.90 16.25
N ASN A 7 8.25 19.83 15.74
CA ASN A 7 8.96 18.65 15.26
C ASN A 7 8.95 18.52 13.72
N ASN A 8 8.40 19.49 12.98
CA ASN A 8 8.26 19.47 11.51
C ASN A 8 7.61 18.18 10.96
N ILE A 9 6.56 17.69 11.64
CA ILE A 9 5.87 16.41 11.34
C ILE A 9 4.74 16.61 10.29
N GLY A 10 4.72 17.74 9.57
CA GLY A 10 3.69 18.02 8.56
C GLY A 10 2.41 18.69 9.09
N ARG A 11 1.33 18.60 8.33
CA ARG A 11 0.08 19.34 8.53
C ARG A 11 -1.12 18.42 8.67
N VAL A 12 -1.80 18.49 9.81
CA VAL A 12 -3.06 17.77 10.02
C VAL A 12 -4.24 18.74 10.16
N ARG A 13 -5.40 18.33 9.67
CA ARG A 13 -6.68 18.97 9.99
C ARG A 13 -7.33 18.22 11.16
N THR A 14 -7.43 18.87 12.31
CA THR A 14 -8.13 18.31 13.47
C THR A 14 -9.59 18.76 13.51
N LEU A 15 -10.48 17.88 13.93
CA LEU A 15 -11.91 18.13 14.11
C LEU A 15 -12.27 17.96 15.59
N PRO A 16 -12.15 19.01 16.42
CA PRO A 16 -12.46 18.95 17.85
C PRO A 16 -13.96 18.71 18.08
N LEU A 17 -14.34 17.48 18.44
CA LEU A 17 -15.74 17.04 18.55
C LEU A 17 -16.58 17.88 19.53
N ASP A 18 -15.94 18.39 20.57
CA ASP A 18 -16.50 19.28 21.59
C ASP A 18 -16.89 20.66 21.02
N LYS A 19 -16.21 21.11 19.97
CA LYS A 19 -16.43 22.43 19.33
C LYS A 19 -17.24 22.34 18.03
N LEU A 20 -17.70 21.15 17.66
CA LEU A 20 -18.52 20.97 16.47
C LEU A 20 -20.01 21.08 16.79
N ASP A 21 -20.70 21.85 15.95
CA ASP A 21 -22.15 21.99 15.96
C ASP A 21 -22.80 21.04 14.96
N ASN A 22 -23.99 20.53 15.31
CA ASN A 22 -24.83 19.79 14.39
C ASN A 22 -25.42 20.75 13.34
N LYS A 23 -24.84 20.74 12.13
CA LYS A 23 -25.36 21.54 11.02
C LYS A 23 -26.54 20.84 10.38
N SER A 24 -27.70 21.48 10.40
CA SER A 24 -28.87 20.99 9.65
C SER A 24 -28.59 21.01 8.15
N LYS A 25 -29.12 20.03 7.42
CA LYS A 25 -29.02 19.97 5.96
C LYS A 25 -29.75 21.18 5.35
N SER A 26 -29.16 21.78 4.32
CA SER A 26 -29.69 23.00 3.68
C SER A 26 -31.05 22.74 3.02
N ALA A 27 -31.90 23.76 2.91
CA ALA A 27 -33.19 23.62 2.22
C ALA A 27 -33.00 23.17 0.76
N LYS A 28 -31.97 23.71 0.10
CA LYS A 28 -31.58 23.33 -1.26
C LYS A 28 -31.17 21.86 -1.36
N SER A 29 -30.38 21.36 -0.41
CA SER A 29 -29.98 19.95 -0.42
C SER A 29 -31.14 19.00 -0.18
N LYS A 30 -32.15 19.41 0.61
CA LYS A 30 -33.37 18.61 0.84
C LYS A 30 -34.25 18.50 -0.41
N ILE A 31 -34.31 19.57 -1.21
CA ILE A 31 -34.99 19.58 -2.51
C ILE A 31 -34.22 18.71 -3.51
N ALA A 32 -32.89 18.90 -3.56
CA ALA A 32 -32.01 18.17 -4.46
C ALA A 32 -32.03 16.65 -4.24
N LYS A 33 -32.08 16.20 -2.97
CA LYS A 33 -32.22 14.77 -2.61
C LYS A 33 -33.43 14.08 -3.27
N LYS A 34 -34.50 14.82 -3.59
CA LYS A 34 -35.73 14.24 -4.18
C LYS A 34 -35.66 14.10 -5.71
N LYS A 35 -34.62 14.60 -6.37
CA LYS A 35 -34.50 14.48 -7.82
C LYS A 35 -34.15 13.04 -8.21
N LYS A 36 -34.66 12.62 -9.37
CA LYS A 36 -34.33 11.33 -9.98
C LYS A 36 -32.83 11.29 -10.29
N GLY A 37 -32.17 10.18 -9.97
CA GLY A 37 -30.71 9.99 -10.13
C GLY A 37 -29.88 10.44 -8.92
N VAL A 38 -30.49 11.04 -7.88
CA VAL A 38 -29.82 11.29 -6.59
C VAL A 38 -30.11 10.14 -5.64
N ILE A 39 -29.05 9.55 -5.07
CA ILE A 39 -29.10 8.37 -4.21
C ILE A 39 -29.44 8.80 -2.78
N ASP A 40 -28.49 9.40 -2.06
CA ASP A 40 -28.73 10.01 -0.74
C ASP A 40 -27.57 10.95 -0.36
N TYR A 41 -27.63 11.54 0.83
CA TYR A 41 -26.50 12.18 1.49
C TYR A 41 -25.37 11.19 1.71
N ALA A 42 -24.14 11.63 1.47
CA ALA A 42 -22.95 10.82 1.73
C ALA A 42 -22.87 10.34 3.18
N SER A 43 -23.34 11.15 4.14
CA SER A 43 -23.39 10.79 5.57
C SER A 43 -24.32 9.61 5.89
N ASN A 44 -25.28 9.30 5.02
CA ASN A 44 -26.24 8.20 5.23
C ASN A 44 -25.77 6.89 4.61
N LEU A 45 -24.74 6.94 3.75
CA LEU A 45 -24.24 5.80 2.98
C LEU A 45 -23.02 5.16 3.63
N ILE A 46 -22.69 5.56 4.86
CA ILE A 46 -21.55 5.07 5.62
C ILE A 46 -21.99 4.66 7.02
N GLU A 47 -21.38 3.59 7.54
CA GLU A 47 -21.59 3.13 8.91
C GLU A 47 -20.49 3.70 9.82
N TYR A 48 -20.90 4.22 10.97
CA TYR A 48 -19.99 4.80 11.96
C TYR A 48 -20.61 4.78 13.36
N ASN A 49 -19.77 4.93 14.38
CA ASN A 49 -20.24 5.07 15.76
C ASN A 49 -20.84 6.46 16.00
N ASP A 50 -22.03 6.52 16.61
CA ASP A 50 -22.79 7.74 16.90
C ASP A 50 -21.98 8.85 17.58
N LYS A 51 -20.95 8.49 18.38
CA LYS A 51 -20.05 9.47 19.01
C LYS A 51 -19.33 10.39 18.00
N TYR A 52 -19.22 9.96 16.74
CA TYR A 52 -18.57 10.71 15.66
C TYR A 52 -19.54 11.45 14.74
N GLN A 53 -20.84 11.42 15.01
CA GLN A 53 -21.86 12.04 14.16
C GLN A 53 -21.53 13.49 13.80
N LYS A 54 -21.08 14.29 14.78
CA LYS A 54 -20.66 15.69 14.58
C LYS A 54 -19.52 15.85 13.57
N ALA A 55 -18.54 14.94 13.60
CA ALA A 55 -17.43 14.96 12.65
C ALA A 55 -17.91 14.54 11.26
N ILE A 56 -18.72 13.50 11.16
CA ILE A 56 -19.30 13.03 9.89
C ILE A 56 -20.15 14.13 9.24
N ASP A 57 -21.02 14.80 10.01
CA ASP A 57 -21.80 15.94 9.52
C ASP A 57 -20.93 17.15 9.15
N ASN A 58 -19.75 17.33 9.75
CA ASN A 58 -18.82 18.38 9.34
C ASN A 58 -18.15 18.05 7.99
N VAL A 59 -17.70 16.80 7.83
CA VAL A 59 -16.94 16.33 6.66
C VAL A 59 -17.85 16.22 5.44
N PHE A 60 -18.97 15.52 5.58
CA PHE A 60 -19.89 15.27 4.48
C PHE A 60 -20.94 16.37 4.34
N SER A 61 -21.26 17.11 5.41
CA SER A 61 -22.16 18.26 5.39
C SER A 61 -23.45 17.98 4.61
N ASP A 62 -23.72 18.71 3.52
CA ASP A 62 -24.86 18.48 2.64
C ASP A 62 -24.47 17.87 1.28
N THR A 63 -23.38 17.10 1.25
CA THR A 63 -22.90 16.39 0.05
C THR A 63 -23.89 15.29 -0.33
N LEU A 64 -24.38 15.33 -1.56
CA LEU A 64 -25.25 14.32 -2.15
C LEU A 64 -24.44 13.39 -3.05
N ILE A 65 -24.82 12.11 -3.07
CA ILE A 65 -24.34 11.14 -4.05
C ILE A 65 -25.38 10.98 -5.15
N ALA A 66 -24.95 11.04 -6.40
CA ALA A 66 -25.81 10.86 -7.58
C ALA A 66 -25.23 9.80 -8.52
N GLU A 67 -26.05 9.27 -9.42
CA GLU A 67 -25.61 8.33 -10.46
C GLU A 67 -24.67 9.04 -11.45
N ASP A 68 -25.07 10.22 -11.91
CA ASP A 68 -24.38 10.99 -12.95
C ASP A 68 -24.52 12.50 -12.72
N LEU A 69 -23.70 13.31 -13.42
CA LEU A 69 -23.74 14.77 -13.30
C LEU A 69 -24.97 15.38 -14.00
N ASP A 70 -25.52 14.74 -15.04
CA ASP A 70 -26.67 15.25 -15.81
C ASP A 70 -27.93 15.33 -14.94
N SER A 71 -28.11 14.34 -14.07
CA SER A 71 -29.18 14.26 -13.06
C SER A 71 -29.21 15.46 -12.11
N VAL A 72 -28.07 16.13 -11.91
CA VAL A 72 -27.93 17.25 -10.96
C VAL A 72 -27.49 18.58 -11.58
N LYS A 73 -27.27 18.65 -12.90
CA LYS A 73 -26.87 19.89 -13.63
C LYS A 73 -27.76 21.10 -13.36
N SER A 74 -29.03 20.87 -13.07
CA SER A 74 -30.01 21.93 -12.79
C SER A 74 -30.12 22.30 -11.30
N ILE A 75 -29.12 21.96 -10.49
CA ILE A 75 -29.09 22.20 -9.05
C ILE A 75 -27.86 23.04 -8.69
N ASP A 76 -28.09 24.28 -8.30
CA ASP A 76 -27.03 25.16 -7.80
C ASP A 76 -26.99 25.20 -6.27
N GLY A 77 -25.80 25.39 -5.71
CA GLY A 77 -25.63 25.62 -4.28
C GLY A 77 -25.55 24.36 -3.42
N VAL A 78 -25.40 23.18 -4.01
CA VAL A 78 -25.27 21.90 -3.30
C VAL A 78 -24.04 21.16 -3.83
N ARG A 79 -23.29 20.51 -2.94
CA ARG A 79 -22.17 19.67 -3.35
C ARG A 79 -22.70 18.30 -3.78
N VAL A 80 -22.34 17.85 -4.97
CA VAL A 80 -22.72 16.52 -5.47
C VAL A 80 -21.47 15.76 -5.90
N VAL A 81 -21.47 14.45 -5.65
CA VAL A 81 -20.46 13.52 -6.13
C VAL A 81 -21.16 12.39 -6.88
N THR A 82 -20.69 12.05 -8.08
CA THR A 82 -21.27 10.94 -8.86
C THR A 82 -20.67 9.60 -8.47
N LEU A 83 -21.28 8.49 -8.88
CA LEU A 83 -20.71 7.14 -8.71
C LEU A 83 -19.35 6.99 -9.43
N ASP A 84 -19.15 7.69 -10.55
CA ASP A 84 -17.87 7.76 -11.28
C ASP A 84 -16.82 8.64 -10.57
N GLY A 85 -17.26 9.36 -9.53
CA GLY A 85 -16.44 10.22 -8.70
C GLY A 85 -16.12 11.56 -9.33
N ASP A 86 -16.97 12.03 -10.25
CA ASP A 86 -17.01 13.43 -10.64
C ASP A 86 -17.63 14.25 -9.52
N ILE A 87 -17.19 15.50 -9.37
CA ILE A 87 -17.58 16.36 -8.25
C ILE A 87 -18.16 17.66 -8.80
N MET A 88 -19.35 18.01 -8.33
CA MET A 88 -19.90 19.36 -8.43
C MET A 88 -19.80 20.05 -7.07
N SER A 89 -19.06 21.14 -7.02
CA SER A 89 -18.93 21.96 -5.82
C SER A 89 -20.19 22.81 -5.58
N ARG A 90 -20.36 23.33 -4.36
CA ARG A 90 -21.49 24.24 -4.04
C ARG A 90 -21.53 25.50 -4.92
N GLY A 91 -20.37 25.93 -5.43
CA GLY A 91 -20.26 27.10 -6.31
C GLY A 91 -20.59 26.81 -7.77
N GLY A 92 -21.02 25.59 -8.11
CA GLY A 92 -21.31 25.18 -9.49
C GLY A 92 -20.07 24.82 -10.30
N ALA A 93 -18.86 24.95 -9.75
CA ALA A 93 -17.66 24.43 -10.39
C ALA A 93 -17.73 22.89 -10.44
N MET A 94 -17.52 22.33 -11.63
CA MET A 94 -17.59 20.90 -11.90
C MET A 94 -16.19 20.38 -12.21
N THR A 95 -15.82 19.28 -11.58
CA THR A 95 -14.58 18.55 -11.80
C THR A 95 -14.94 17.15 -12.27
N GLY A 96 -14.57 16.80 -13.49
CA GLY A 96 -14.78 15.48 -14.05
C GLY A 96 -13.83 15.17 -15.20
N GLY A 97 -13.74 13.89 -15.56
CA GLY A 97 -12.85 13.43 -16.63
C GLY A 97 -12.73 11.91 -16.69
N SER A 98 -12.16 11.39 -17.79
CA SER A 98 -11.90 9.95 -17.90
C SER A 98 -10.80 9.54 -16.93
N LYS A 99 -11.19 8.97 -15.79
CA LYS A 99 -10.28 8.17 -14.97
C LYS A 99 -9.81 7.02 -15.86
N LYS A 100 -8.60 7.10 -16.41
CA LYS A 100 -7.84 5.89 -16.76
C LYS A 100 -7.92 5.01 -15.53
N ASN A 101 -8.53 3.84 -15.65
CA ASN A 101 -8.71 2.85 -14.58
C ASN A 101 -7.42 2.69 -13.76
N LYS A 102 -7.26 3.53 -12.73
CA LYS A 102 -6.36 3.26 -11.61
C LYS A 102 -7.11 2.25 -10.78
N ARG A 103 -7.08 0.99 -11.23
CA ARG A 103 -7.31 -0.16 -10.35
C ARG A 103 -6.39 0.02 -9.15
N GLY A 104 -6.97 0.36 -8.01
CA GLY A 104 -6.34 0.36 -6.69
C GLY A 104 -5.13 1.29 -6.55
N SER A 105 -5.37 2.54 -6.14
CA SER A 105 -4.35 3.26 -5.36
C SER A 105 -4.46 2.87 -3.87
N ASN A 106 -4.46 1.56 -3.62
CA ASN A 106 -4.08 1.01 -2.32
C ASN A 106 -2.57 0.84 -2.34
N ASN A 107 -1.88 1.68 -1.58
CA ASN A 107 -0.71 1.33 -0.77
C ASN A 107 0.28 0.27 -1.33
N SER A 108 0.85 0.49 -2.52
CA SER A 108 1.78 -0.50 -3.08
C SER A 108 2.97 0.04 -3.88
N LEU A 109 2.97 1.31 -4.26
CA LEU A 109 4.04 1.84 -5.12
C LEU A 109 5.39 2.05 -4.39
N SER A 110 5.43 2.08 -3.07
CA SER A 110 6.70 2.08 -2.34
C SER A 110 7.21 0.66 -2.06
N LYS A 111 6.31 -0.31 -1.81
CA LYS A 111 6.67 -1.71 -1.50
C LYS A 111 6.93 -2.60 -2.72
N ASN A 112 6.42 -2.23 -3.90
CA ASN A 112 6.57 -3.06 -5.12
C ASN A 112 7.70 -2.63 -6.07
N LEU A 113 8.47 -1.60 -5.73
CA LEU A 113 9.40 -0.96 -6.67
C LEU A 113 10.87 -1.25 -6.38
N ASN A 114 11.21 -1.96 -5.30
CA ASN A 114 12.60 -2.30 -5.00
C ASN A 114 12.98 -3.64 -5.65
N PRO A 115 13.82 -3.66 -6.71
CA PRO A 115 14.22 -4.90 -7.37
C PRO A 115 15.06 -5.80 -6.46
N GLU A 116 15.75 -5.22 -5.48
CA GLU A 116 16.54 -5.95 -4.47
C GLU A 116 15.64 -6.78 -3.54
N GLU A 117 14.52 -6.20 -3.08
CA GLU A 117 13.54 -6.93 -2.26
C GLU A 117 12.89 -8.08 -3.04
N LYS A 118 12.59 -7.90 -4.33
CA LYS A 118 12.05 -8.98 -5.16
C LYS A 118 13.07 -10.08 -5.44
N LYS A 119 14.36 -9.75 -5.54
CA LYS A 119 15.42 -10.76 -5.61
C LYS A 119 15.53 -11.55 -4.31
N LYS A 120 15.37 -10.89 -3.16
CA LYS A 120 15.33 -11.55 -1.85
C LYS A 120 14.11 -12.48 -1.74
N GLU A 121 12.93 -12.02 -2.15
CA GLU A 121 11.71 -12.85 -2.21
C GLU A 121 11.88 -14.05 -3.15
N ILE A 122 12.56 -13.89 -4.29
CA ILE A 122 12.91 -15.03 -5.15
C ILE A 122 13.81 -16.02 -4.41
N GLY A 123 14.81 -15.56 -3.67
CA GLY A 123 15.71 -16.43 -2.90
C GLY A 123 14.99 -17.23 -1.82
N GLU A 124 14.10 -16.58 -1.06
CA GLU A 124 13.26 -17.24 -0.04
C GLU A 124 12.37 -18.32 -0.66
N VAL A 125 11.69 -18.02 -1.77
CA VAL A 125 10.85 -18.98 -2.48
C VAL A 125 11.68 -20.10 -3.11
N GLU A 126 12.91 -19.84 -3.56
CA GLU A 126 13.84 -20.87 -4.06
C GLU A 126 14.27 -21.84 -2.95
N ASP A 127 14.47 -21.35 -1.72
CA ASP A 127 14.80 -22.19 -0.57
C ASP A 127 13.59 -23.02 -0.11
N GLU A 128 12.38 -22.47 -0.13
CA GLU A 128 11.14 -23.23 0.09
C GLU A 128 10.97 -24.35 -0.94
N ILE A 129 11.25 -24.09 -2.23
CA ILE A 129 11.21 -25.11 -3.28
C ILE A 129 12.22 -26.24 -2.99
N LYS A 130 13.42 -25.92 -2.49
CA LYS A 130 14.40 -26.95 -2.09
C LYS A 130 13.89 -27.80 -0.93
N GLY A 131 13.18 -27.20 0.04
CA GLY A 131 12.49 -27.91 1.12
C GLY A 131 11.48 -28.91 0.57
N LEU A 132 10.50 -28.41 -0.20
CA LEU A 132 9.47 -29.24 -0.85
C LEU A 132 10.07 -30.36 -1.71
N GLN A 133 11.20 -30.11 -2.38
CA GLN A 133 11.89 -31.16 -3.15
C GLN A 133 12.45 -32.28 -2.27
N LYS A 134 12.94 -31.98 -1.06
CA LYS A 134 13.37 -32.99 -0.10
C LYS A 134 12.17 -33.79 0.41
N ASP A 135 11.09 -33.12 0.77
CA ASP A 135 9.87 -33.76 1.29
C ASP A 135 9.27 -34.70 0.24
N ILE A 136 9.16 -34.25 -1.02
CA ILE A 136 8.74 -35.11 -2.14
C ILE A 136 9.69 -36.31 -2.33
N ALA A 137 11.00 -36.14 -2.13
CA ALA A 137 11.95 -37.23 -2.27
C ALA A 137 11.82 -38.25 -1.13
N GLU A 138 11.55 -37.81 0.10
CA GLU A 138 11.30 -38.67 1.25
C GLU A 138 9.99 -39.44 1.11
N LEU A 139 8.89 -38.76 0.77
CA LEU A 139 7.60 -39.41 0.53
C LEU A 139 7.65 -40.40 -0.63
N LYS A 140 8.42 -40.12 -1.68
CA LYS A 140 8.66 -41.11 -2.75
C LYS A 140 9.35 -42.37 -2.23
N LYS A 141 10.37 -42.24 -1.38
CA LYS A 141 11.06 -43.39 -0.79
C LYS A 141 10.15 -44.18 0.14
N MET A 142 9.32 -43.49 0.93
CA MET A 142 8.32 -44.14 1.78
C MET A 142 7.30 -44.91 0.94
N LYS A 143 6.80 -44.31 -0.14
CA LYS A 143 5.90 -44.96 -1.08
C LYS A 143 6.53 -46.21 -1.70
N GLU A 144 7.79 -46.14 -2.14
CA GLU A 144 8.51 -47.26 -2.74
C GLU A 144 8.69 -48.43 -1.75
N ARG A 145 9.13 -48.14 -0.51
CA ARG A 145 9.22 -49.16 0.55
C ARG A 145 7.89 -49.85 0.82
N LYS A 146 6.81 -49.07 0.92
CA LYS A 146 5.46 -49.60 1.13
C LYS A 146 5.00 -50.42 -0.08
N GLU A 147 5.36 -50.03 -1.30
CA GLU A 147 5.05 -50.81 -2.51
C GLU A 147 5.79 -52.17 -2.54
N ASP A 148 7.02 -52.22 -2.02
CA ASP A 148 7.81 -53.46 -1.90
C ASP A 148 7.33 -54.39 -0.77
N GLU A 149 6.70 -53.85 0.27
CA GLU A 149 6.15 -54.62 1.41
C GLU A 149 4.90 -55.47 1.07
N GLY A 150 4.29 -55.27 -0.11
CA GLY A 150 3.45 -56.28 -0.77
C GLY A 150 2.20 -56.77 0.00
N SER A 151 1.64 -55.99 0.92
CA SER A 151 0.46 -56.39 1.70
C SER A 151 -0.87 -55.88 1.13
N THR A 152 -1.92 -56.71 1.18
CA THR A 152 -3.29 -56.43 0.69
C THR A 152 -4.26 -55.98 1.79
N SER A 153 -3.76 -55.59 2.96
CA SER A 153 -4.62 -55.10 4.04
C SER A 153 -5.28 -53.78 3.64
N ASP A 154 -6.56 -53.61 3.96
CA ASP A 154 -7.31 -52.38 3.64
C ASP A 154 -6.65 -51.14 4.26
N ASP A 155 -6.13 -51.24 5.49
CA ASP A 155 -5.37 -50.18 6.17
C ASP A 155 -4.14 -49.73 5.36
N PHE A 156 -3.47 -50.67 4.68
CA PHE A 156 -2.27 -50.41 3.91
C PHE A 156 -2.59 -49.75 2.55
N LEU A 157 -3.76 -50.07 1.99
CA LEU A 157 -4.29 -49.41 0.80
C LEU A 157 -4.73 -47.96 1.09
N GLU A 158 -5.24 -47.69 2.30
CA GLU A 158 -5.62 -46.36 2.76
C GLU A 158 -4.37 -45.48 2.97
N GLU A 159 -3.37 -45.96 3.70
CA GLU A 159 -2.10 -45.24 3.91
C GLU A 159 -1.37 -44.96 2.57
N LYS A 160 -1.44 -45.89 1.60
CA LYS A 160 -0.91 -45.68 0.24
C LYS A 160 -1.65 -44.58 -0.53
N ARG A 161 -2.95 -44.40 -0.29
CA ARG A 161 -3.73 -43.30 -0.87
C ARG A 161 -3.33 -41.99 -0.23
N GLU A 162 -3.23 -41.93 1.09
CA GLU A 162 -2.81 -40.73 1.83
C GLU A 162 -1.44 -40.23 1.35
N ILE A 163 -0.43 -41.10 1.27
CA ILE A 163 0.91 -40.75 0.77
C ILE A 163 0.85 -40.26 -0.69
N ARG A 164 -0.04 -40.82 -1.51
CA ARG A 164 -0.19 -40.39 -2.91
C ARG A 164 -0.81 -39.00 -3.00
N ASP A 165 -1.82 -38.73 -2.19
CA ASP A 165 -2.54 -37.46 -2.19
C ASP A 165 -1.63 -36.35 -1.65
N GLU A 166 -0.92 -36.59 -0.55
CA GLU A 166 0.08 -35.67 0.00
C GLU A 166 1.20 -35.36 -1.01
N LEU A 167 1.64 -36.37 -1.77
CA LEU A 167 2.66 -36.20 -2.82
C LEU A 167 2.15 -35.35 -3.99
N ASN A 168 0.86 -35.44 -4.32
CA ASN A 168 0.25 -34.59 -5.34
C ASN A 168 0.12 -33.15 -4.84
N ASP A 169 -0.33 -32.95 -3.60
CA ASP A 169 -0.45 -31.62 -2.99
C ASP A 169 0.89 -30.88 -2.95
N LEU A 170 1.96 -31.56 -2.50
CA LEU A 170 3.32 -31.01 -2.49
C LEU A 170 3.83 -30.68 -3.91
N ARG A 171 3.43 -31.44 -4.92
CA ARG A 171 3.80 -31.16 -6.32
C ARG A 171 3.09 -29.92 -6.85
N ASP A 172 1.82 -29.77 -6.53
CA ASP A 172 1.01 -28.63 -6.92
C ASP A 172 1.51 -27.35 -6.23
N GLU A 173 1.78 -27.41 -4.92
CA GLU A 173 2.38 -26.29 -4.17
C GLU A 173 3.72 -25.87 -4.77
N ARG A 174 4.58 -26.84 -5.12
CA ARG A 174 5.85 -26.57 -5.79
C ARG A 174 5.66 -25.92 -7.16
N GLN A 175 4.67 -26.35 -7.94
CA GLN A 175 4.38 -25.78 -9.26
C GLN A 175 3.88 -24.33 -9.15
N ASP A 176 3.08 -24.03 -8.13
CA ASP A 176 2.63 -22.67 -7.84
C ASP A 176 3.79 -21.75 -7.45
N LYS A 177 4.72 -22.24 -6.61
CA LYS A 177 5.93 -21.49 -6.26
C LYS A 177 6.84 -21.22 -7.47
N TYR A 178 7.01 -22.18 -8.38
CA TYR A 178 7.72 -21.94 -9.64
C TYR A 178 7.04 -20.87 -10.50
N SER A 179 5.72 -20.91 -10.59
CA SER A 179 4.93 -19.91 -11.32
C SER A 179 5.07 -18.51 -10.69
N LYS A 180 5.16 -18.44 -9.35
CA LYS A 180 5.42 -17.20 -8.62
C LYS A 180 6.80 -16.63 -8.96
N ILE A 181 7.85 -17.45 -8.97
CA ILE A 181 9.22 -17.03 -9.36
C ILE A 181 9.24 -16.47 -10.78
N GLN A 182 8.58 -17.13 -11.74
CA GLN A 182 8.54 -16.64 -13.13
C GLN A 182 7.87 -15.27 -13.25
N LYS A 183 6.76 -15.06 -12.52
CA LYS A 183 6.09 -13.76 -12.43
C LYS A 183 6.96 -12.68 -11.77
N LEU A 184 7.80 -13.05 -10.81
CA LEU A 184 8.73 -12.11 -10.17
C LEU A 184 9.90 -11.75 -11.09
N LYS A 185 10.49 -12.72 -11.80
CA LYS A 185 11.58 -12.49 -12.77
C LYS A 185 11.16 -11.57 -13.90
N THR A 186 10.03 -11.86 -14.55
CA THR A 186 9.45 -11.00 -15.60
C THR A 186 9.21 -9.56 -15.13
N LYS A 187 8.76 -9.36 -13.88
CA LYS A 187 8.62 -8.02 -13.30
C LYS A 187 9.97 -7.32 -13.15
N ILE A 188 11.01 -8.03 -12.68
CA ILE A 188 12.37 -7.47 -12.53
C ILE A 188 12.91 -7.02 -13.90
N ASP A 189 12.73 -7.82 -14.94
CA ASP A 189 13.21 -7.50 -16.30
C ASP A 189 12.50 -6.27 -16.88
N ASP A 190 11.18 -6.16 -16.67
CA ASP A 190 10.40 -4.98 -17.06
C ASP A 190 10.89 -3.71 -16.34
N PHE A 191 11.18 -3.80 -15.03
CA PHE A 191 11.77 -2.68 -14.30
C PHE A 191 13.18 -2.32 -14.79
N GLY A 192 14.00 -3.32 -15.12
CA GLY A 192 15.33 -3.10 -15.69
C GLY A 192 15.27 -2.34 -17.02
N SER A 193 14.36 -2.75 -17.89
CA SER A 193 14.12 -2.11 -19.19
C SER A 193 13.63 -0.67 -19.04
N LYS A 194 12.68 -0.42 -18.12
CA LYS A 194 12.21 0.94 -17.81
C LYS A 194 13.32 1.83 -17.25
N LYS A 195 14.15 1.31 -16.35
CA LYS A 195 15.31 2.04 -15.80
C LYS A 195 16.29 2.44 -16.89
N ALA A 196 16.61 1.53 -17.82
CA ALA A 196 17.50 1.84 -18.94
C ALA A 196 16.93 2.94 -19.84
N ARG A 197 15.63 2.86 -20.16
CA ARG A 197 14.93 3.90 -20.93
C ARG A 197 14.99 5.27 -20.26
N PHE A 198 14.62 5.35 -18.98
CA PHE A 198 14.66 6.62 -18.24
C PHE A 198 16.07 7.16 -18.10
N LYS A 199 17.09 6.29 -17.98
CA LYS A 199 18.49 6.71 -17.93
C LYS A 199 18.91 7.39 -19.24
N ALA A 200 18.56 6.79 -20.38
CA ALA A 200 18.85 7.38 -21.70
C ALA A 200 18.10 8.72 -21.91
N GLU A 201 16.83 8.79 -21.49
CA GLU A 201 16.07 10.03 -21.56
C GLU A 201 16.68 11.15 -20.69
N LEU A 202 17.17 10.80 -19.50
CA LEU A 202 17.85 11.73 -18.60
C LEU A 202 19.22 12.18 -19.17
N GLU A 203 19.92 11.29 -19.85
CA GLU A 203 21.19 11.61 -20.53
C GLU A 203 20.96 12.58 -21.70
N ASN A 204 19.93 12.36 -22.52
CA ASN A 204 19.55 13.30 -23.57
C ASN A 204 19.17 14.69 -23.00
N VAL A 205 18.38 14.72 -21.92
CA VAL A 205 17.99 15.99 -21.28
C VAL A 205 19.20 16.72 -20.69
N LYS A 206 20.22 15.98 -20.21
CA LYS A 206 21.48 16.58 -19.75
C LYS A 206 22.31 17.15 -20.89
N GLU A 207 22.40 16.43 -21.99
CA GLU A 207 23.10 16.90 -23.20
C GLU A 207 22.43 18.15 -23.76
N ASP A 208 21.10 18.18 -23.83
CA ASP A 208 20.34 19.39 -24.16
C ASP A 208 20.69 20.53 -23.18
N LEU A 209 20.74 20.26 -21.87
CA LEU A 209 21.07 21.27 -20.86
C LEU A 209 22.50 21.85 -21.01
N GLU A 210 23.48 21.00 -21.31
CA GLU A 210 24.86 21.42 -21.57
C GLU A 210 24.97 22.26 -22.85
N GLU A 211 24.16 21.98 -23.89
CA GLU A 211 24.08 22.85 -25.08
C GLU A 211 23.48 24.25 -24.76
N PHE A 212 22.76 24.37 -23.65
CA PHE A 212 22.18 25.61 -23.14
C PHE A 212 23.02 26.34 -22.07
N GLU A 213 24.12 25.76 -21.57
CA GLU A 213 25.04 26.50 -20.69
C GLU A 213 25.79 27.57 -21.50
N TYR A 214 25.51 28.83 -21.18
CA TYR A 214 26.07 30.00 -21.85
C TYR A 214 27.48 30.28 -21.32
N ASP A 215 28.46 30.42 -22.21
CA ASP A 215 29.64 31.21 -21.92
C ASP A 215 29.29 32.68 -22.19
N GLU A 216 29.04 33.46 -21.14
CA GLU A 216 28.66 34.87 -21.21
C GLU A 216 29.73 35.70 -21.97
N ASP A 217 30.98 35.24 -21.93
CA ASP A 217 32.14 35.81 -22.62
C ASP A 217 32.13 35.64 -24.16
N GLU A 218 31.37 34.68 -24.72
CA GLU A 218 31.31 34.49 -26.19
C GLU A 218 30.42 35.56 -26.88
N LEU A 219 29.56 36.23 -26.10
CA LEU A 219 28.67 37.30 -26.56
C LEU A 219 29.27 38.70 -26.40
N ILE A 220 30.21 38.90 -25.49
CA ILE A 220 30.77 40.23 -25.16
C ILE A 220 32.05 40.46 -25.97
N GLY A 221 31.88 40.63 -27.28
CA GLY A 221 32.96 41.07 -28.17
C GLY A 221 32.46 42.21 -29.05
N LEU A 222 32.54 43.44 -28.54
CA LEU A 222 32.14 44.66 -29.27
C LEU A 222 33.03 44.94 -30.50
N ASP A 223 34.14 44.22 -30.68
CA ASP A 223 35.09 44.38 -31.80
C ASP A 223 34.86 43.41 -32.98
N SER A 224 33.68 42.80 -33.09
CA SER A 224 33.35 41.83 -34.15
C SER A 224 33.05 42.52 -35.50
N SER A 225 33.61 42.04 -36.61
CA SER A 225 33.32 42.54 -37.97
C SER A 225 31.82 42.41 -38.32
N PRO A 226 31.25 43.28 -39.20
CA PRO A 226 29.84 43.20 -39.58
C PRO A 226 29.36 41.85 -40.13
N GLU A 227 30.27 41.07 -40.75
CA GLU A 227 29.97 39.71 -41.20
C GLU A 227 29.86 38.70 -40.05
N ASP A 228 30.66 38.87 -39.00
CA ASP A 228 30.64 38.01 -37.82
C ASP A 228 29.38 38.25 -37.00
N LEU A 229 28.95 39.50 -36.89
CA LEU A 229 27.67 39.86 -36.27
C LEU A 229 26.47 39.27 -37.04
N LYS A 230 26.52 39.22 -38.38
CA LYS A 230 25.49 38.54 -39.20
C LYS A 230 25.46 37.03 -38.97
N LYS A 231 26.63 36.38 -38.85
CA LYS A 231 26.73 34.95 -38.54
C LYS A 231 26.22 34.65 -37.13
N LYS A 232 26.59 35.48 -36.13
CA LYS A 232 26.09 35.39 -34.75
C LYS A 232 24.57 35.57 -34.72
N LYS A 233 24.02 36.59 -35.38
CA LYS A 233 22.56 36.80 -35.50
C LYS A 233 21.85 35.59 -36.14
N LYS A 234 22.42 34.98 -37.18
CA LYS A 234 21.84 33.80 -37.84
C LYS A 234 21.88 32.56 -36.94
N LYS A 235 22.93 32.38 -36.14
CA LYS A 235 23.01 31.33 -35.11
C LYS A 235 21.95 31.54 -34.02
N VAL A 236 21.83 32.75 -33.48
CA VAL A 236 20.83 33.10 -32.45
C VAL A 236 19.41 32.92 -32.97
N LEU A 237 19.10 33.37 -34.20
CA LEU A 237 17.77 33.18 -34.81
C LEU A 237 17.43 31.70 -35.05
N ARG A 238 18.41 30.86 -35.38
CA ARG A 238 18.20 29.40 -35.48
C ARG A 238 17.93 28.78 -34.11
N LYS A 239 18.70 29.15 -33.08
CA LYS A 239 18.45 28.71 -31.69
C LYS A 239 17.07 29.17 -31.19
N MET A 240 16.66 30.41 -31.52
CA MET A 240 15.35 30.96 -31.18
C MET A 240 14.19 30.24 -31.87
N ASN A 241 14.37 29.82 -33.13
CA ASN A 241 13.36 29.01 -33.83
C ASN A 241 13.30 27.56 -33.33
N ASN A 242 14.44 26.99 -32.88
CA ASN A 242 14.49 25.64 -32.31
C ASN A 242 13.83 25.55 -30.92
N LEU A 243 13.79 26.64 -30.16
CA LEU A 243 13.09 26.72 -28.88
C LEU A 243 11.57 26.55 -29.00
N GLN A 244 11.01 26.53 -30.23
CA GLN A 244 9.57 26.48 -30.52
C GLN A 244 8.80 27.61 -29.80
N PRO A 245 7.47 27.77 -29.99
CA PRO A 245 6.71 28.71 -29.18
C PRO A 245 6.84 28.30 -27.71
N VAL A 246 7.35 29.20 -26.85
CA VAL A 246 7.43 28.99 -25.41
C VAL A 246 6.07 28.51 -24.93
N ASN A 247 5.98 27.25 -24.52
CA ASN A 247 4.73 26.66 -24.09
C ASN A 247 4.41 27.25 -22.71
N MET A 248 3.67 28.36 -22.69
CA MET A 248 3.22 29.02 -21.45
C MET A 248 2.42 28.06 -20.55
N ARG A 249 1.84 27.00 -21.12
CA ARG A 249 1.16 25.94 -20.37
C ARG A 249 2.13 25.04 -19.61
N ALA A 250 3.40 24.94 -20.00
CA ALA A 250 4.41 24.18 -19.28
C ALA A 250 4.70 24.76 -17.89
N ILE A 251 4.52 26.07 -17.71
CA ILE A 251 4.63 26.73 -16.39
C ILE A 251 3.47 26.35 -15.49
N GLU A 252 2.25 26.29 -16.05
CA GLU A 252 1.06 25.85 -15.33
C GLU A 252 1.14 24.35 -15.01
N GLU A 253 1.52 23.51 -15.98
CA GLU A 253 1.75 22.08 -15.82
C GLU A 253 2.85 21.80 -14.78
N TYR A 254 3.95 22.55 -14.78
CA TYR A 254 5.00 22.43 -13.75
C TYR A 254 4.47 22.79 -12.36
N LYS A 255 3.67 23.86 -12.24
CA LYS A 255 3.06 24.24 -10.95
C LYS A 255 2.12 23.15 -10.45
N GLU A 256 1.27 22.62 -11.32
CA GLU A 256 0.33 21.54 -11.01
C GLU A 256 1.10 20.26 -10.61
N LYS A 257 2.15 19.89 -11.36
CA LYS A 257 2.97 18.72 -11.04
C LYS A 257 3.78 18.88 -9.77
N LYS A 258 4.23 20.09 -9.47
CA LYS A 258 4.93 20.41 -8.24
C LYS A 258 3.99 20.34 -7.03
N GLU A 259 2.77 20.83 -7.18
CA GLU A 259 1.73 20.71 -6.14
C GLU A 259 1.38 19.23 -5.90
N GLU A 260 1.16 18.44 -6.96
CA GLU A 260 0.94 17.00 -6.86
C GLU A 260 2.14 16.26 -6.21
N TYR A 261 3.37 16.69 -6.50
CA TYR A 261 4.58 16.12 -5.90
C TYR A 261 4.69 16.42 -4.41
N GLU A 262 4.43 17.67 -3.99
CA GLU A 262 4.46 18.03 -2.57
C GLU A 262 3.34 17.31 -1.80
N ASP A 263 2.12 17.23 -2.35
CA ASP A 263 1.03 16.44 -1.76
C ASP A 263 1.39 14.96 -1.64
N PHE A 264 2.01 14.38 -2.68
CA PHE A 264 2.46 12.99 -2.66
C PHE A 264 3.55 12.76 -1.62
N LYS A 265 4.50 13.68 -1.50
CA LYS A 265 5.59 13.64 -0.52
C LYS A 265 5.06 13.72 0.91
N ASP A 266 4.09 14.60 1.16
CA ASP A 266 3.40 14.72 2.45
C ASP A 266 2.64 13.43 2.77
N THR A 267 1.91 12.87 1.80
CA THR A 267 1.20 11.58 1.97
C THR A 267 2.17 10.43 2.31
N VAL A 268 3.34 10.36 1.64
CA VAL A 268 4.35 9.34 1.93
C VAL A 268 4.94 9.50 3.34
N SER A 269 5.11 10.74 3.80
CA SER A 269 5.52 11.04 5.16
C SER A 269 4.49 10.55 6.18
N GLU A 270 3.21 10.86 5.95
CA GLU A 270 2.11 10.45 6.82
C GLU A 270 2.01 8.93 6.92
N ILE A 271 2.00 8.21 5.79
CA ILE A 271 1.92 6.73 5.78
C ILE A 271 3.11 6.09 6.52
N ARG A 272 4.32 6.66 6.39
CA ARG A 272 5.49 6.15 7.11
C ARG A 272 5.34 6.30 8.62
N GLN A 273 4.73 7.40 9.06
CA GLN A 273 4.48 7.63 10.47
C GLN A 273 3.36 6.74 11.00
N GLU A 274 2.25 6.60 10.26
CA GLU A 274 1.18 5.65 10.60
C GLU A 274 1.70 4.21 10.70
N LYS A 275 2.63 3.81 9.82
CA LYS A 275 3.30 2.51 9.91
C LYS A 275 4.02 2.33 11.24
N LEU A 276 4.80 3.34 11.67
CA LEU A 276 5.52 3.29 12.94
C LEU A 276 4.56 3.20 14.12
N GLU A 277 3.46 3.98 14.10
CA GLU A 277 2.45 3.95 15.16
C GLU A 277 1.74 2.59 15.24
N ILE A 278 1.49 1.94 14.10
CA ILE A 278 0.92 0.58 14.07
C ILE A 278 1.93 -0.44 14.59
N GLU A 279 3.21 -0.32 14.25
CA GLU A 279 4.27 -1.20 14.77
C GLU A 279 4.38 -1.07 16.30
N ASP A 280 4.40 0.15 16.83
CA ASP A 280 4.40 0.41 18.28
C ASP A 280 3.14 -0.18 18.96
N PHE A 281 1.97 -0.07 18.32
CA PHE A 281 0.73 -0.64 18.84
C PHE A 281 0.74 -2.18 18.83
N ILE A 282 1.32 -2.80 17.80
CA ILE A 282 1.48 -4.26 17.75
C ILE A 282 2.37 -4.73 18.91
N ASP A 283 3.50 -4.06 19.13
CA ASP A 283 4.42 -4.38 20.22
C ASP A 283 3.73 -4.25 21.60
N GLU A 284 2.89 -3.23 21.77
CA GLU A 284 2.10 -3.05 23.00
C GLU A 284 1.07 -4.17 23.19
N VAL A 285 0.37 -4.58 22.12
CA VAL A 285 -0.60 -5.67 22.16
C VAL A 285 0.08 -7.02 22.42
N GLU A 286 1.22 -7.30 21.81
CA GLU A 286 1.99 -8.52 22.06
C GLU A 286 2.44 -8.60 23.52
N LYS A 287 2.92 -7.48 24.07
CA LYS A 287 3.27 -7.40 25.48
C LYS A 287 2.07 -7.68 26.39
N GLN A 288 0.93 -7.05 26.14
CA GLN A 288 -0.29 -7.31 26.92
C GLN A 288 -0.78 -8.75 26.82
N LYS A 289 -0.69 -9.38 25.63
CA LYS A 289 -1.00 -10.80 25.44
C LYS A 289 -0.08 -11.67 26.29
N ARG A 290 1.22 -11.39 26.27
CA ARG A 290 2.22 -12.14 27.05
C ARG A 290 1.96 -12.00 28.54
N ASP A 291 1.74 -10.79 29.02
CA ASP A 291 1.49 -10.51 30.44
C ASP A 291 0.24 -11.26 30.91
N ARG A 292 -0.89 -11.14 30.19
CA ARG A 292 -2.12 -11.88 30.54
C ARG A 292 -1.96 -13.39 30.49
N PHE A 293 -1.24 -13.91 29.50
CA PHE A 293 -1.01 -15.34 29.40
C PHE A 293 -0.17 -15.83 30.60
N MET A 294 0.89 -15.12 30.97
CA MET A 294 1.73 -15.48 32.11
C MET A 294 0.97 -15.41 33.43
N ASP A 295 0.11 -14.40 33.61
CA ASP A 295 -0.77 -14.32 34.78
C ASP A 295 -1.67 -15.57 34.88
N THR A 296 -2.35 -15.93 33.78
CA THR A 296 -3.22 -17.12 33.76
C THR A 296 -2.46 -18.44 33.93
N LEU A 297 -1.25 -18.54 33.36
CA LEU A 297 -0.41 -19.71 33.50
C LEU A 297 0.04 -19.90 34.95
N THR A 298 0.38 -18.80 35.64
CA THR A 298 0.77 -18.83 37.05
C THR A 298 -0.39 -19.30 37.92
N GLU A 299 -1.60 -18.78 37.70
CA GLU A 299 -2.80 -19.24 38.41
C GLU A 299 -3.09 -20.73 38.17
N ILE A 300 -2.99 -21.19 36.92
CA ILE A 300 -3.21 -22.60 36.57
C ILE A 300 -2.11 -23.48 37.17
N GLN A 301 -0.86 -23.04 37.16
CA GLN A 301 0.27 -23.78 37.71
C GLN A 301 0.13 -23.97 39.22
N GLU A 302 -0.30 -22.95 39.97
CA GLU A 302 -0.58 -23.09 41.41
C GLU A 302 -1.67 -24.14 41.68
N GLN A 303 -2.76 -24.14 40.90
CA GLN A 303 -3.82 -25.14 41.04
C GLN A 303 -3.34 -26.53 40.61
N PHE A 304 -2.56 -26.62 39.55
CA PHE A 304 -2.00 -27.88 39.04
C PHE A 304 -1.06 -28.50 40.08
N SER A 305 -0.10 -27.75 40.62
CA SER A 305 0.81 -28.24 41.66
C SER A 305 0.05 -28.75 42.89
N ARG A 306 -1.00 -28.03 43.30
CA ARG A 306 -1.85 -28.43 44.44
C ARG A 306 -2.64 -29.72 44.18
N ILE A 307 -3.15 -29.92 42.96
CA ILE A 307 -3.87 -31.15 42.58
C ILE A 307 -2.90 -32.31 42.44
N PHE A 308 -1.72 -32.06 41.85
CA PHE A 308 -0.69 -33.07 41.63
C PHE A 308 -0.14 -33.63 42.95
N GLU A 309 0.17 -32.76 43.92
CA GLU A 309 0.66 -33.17 45.24
C GLU A 309 -0.35 -34.08 45.98
N LYS A 310 -1.64 -33.80 45.85
CA LYS A 310 -2.72 -34.63 46.43
C LYS A 310 -2.91 -35.98 45.74
N LEU A 311 -2.62 -36.06 44.44
CA LEU A 311 -2.81 -37.28 43.65
C LEU A 311 -1.62 -38.24 43.77
N PHE A 312 -0.43 -37.71 44.07
CA PHE A 312 0.84 -38.46 44.08
C PHE A 312 1.54 -38.50 45.45
N ASP A 313 0.81 -38.37 46.56
CA ASP A 313 1.32 -38.55 47.95
C ASP A 313 2.65 -37.80 48.23
N GLY A 314 2.75 -36.54 47.78
CA GLY A 314 3.90 -35.65 48.03
C GLY A 314 4.85 -35.40 46.84
N GLY A 315 4.48 -35.81 45.62
CA GLY A 315 5.22 -35.43 44.40
C GLY A 315 5.08 -33.94 44.03
N GLN A 316 6.10 -33.36 43.40
CA GLN A 316 6.09 -31.95 42.95
C GLN A 316 5.91 -31.88 41.42
N GLY A 317 4.79 -31.33 40.96
CA GLY A 317 4.51 -31.12 39.55
C GLY A 317 4.41 -29.63 39.20
N GLU A 318 5.12 -29.20 38.16
CA GLU A 318 5.11 -27.85 37.60
C GLU A 318 4.70 -27.86 36.13
N LEU A 319 3.93 -26.85 35.73
CA LEU A 319 3.58 -26.58 34.34
C LEU A 319 4.51 -25.49 33.81
N VAL A 320 5.28 -25.80 32.78
CA VAL A 320 6.32 -24.90 32.24
C VAL A 320 6.12 -24.73 30.73
N LEU A 321 6.40 -23.53 30.22
CA LEU A 321 6.39 -23.26 28.79
C LEU A 321 7.51 -24.01 28.06
N GLU A 322 7.19 -24.52 26.87
CA GLU A 322 8.20 -25.10 25.99
C GLU A 322 9.03 -24.00 25.32
N ASP A 323 10.33 -23.99 25.59
CA ASP A 323 11.31 -23.03 25.06
C ASP A 323 10.99 -21.55 25.33
N ASP A 324 10.33 -21.23 26.45
CA ASP A 324 9.91 -19.87 26.81
C ASP A 324 9.03 -19.17 25.75
N ASN A 325 8.43 -19.96 24.86
CA ASN A 325 7.61 -19.47 23.77
C ASN A 325 6.11 -19.73 24.03
N ILE A 326 5.36 -18.64 24.07
CA ILE A 326 3.90 -18.61 24.28
C ILE A 326 3.11 -19.26 23.14
N GLU A 327 3.72 -19.35 21.95
CA GLU A 327 3.13 -19.98 20.76
C GLU A 327 3.35 -21.50 20.71
N LYS A 328 4.17 -22.05 21.62
CA LYS A 328 4.43 -23.48 21.74
C LYS A 328 3.58 -24.13 22.83
N GLY A 329 3.67 -25.45 22.94
CA GLY A 329 2.93 -26.24 23.92
C GLY A 329 3.42 -26.04 25.36
N LEU A 330 2.66 -26.61 26.30
CA LEU A 330 3.01 -26.66 27.72
C LEU A 330 3.64 -28.02 28.04
N LYS A 331 4.70 -28.02 28.85
CA LYS A 331 5.35 -29.23 29.38
C LYS A 331 5.07 -29.40 30.86
N ILE A 332 4.87 -30.64 31.26
CA ILE A 332 4.75 -31.01 32.67
C ILE A 332 6.13 -31.47 33.15
N ARG A 333 6.63 -30.83 34.20
CA ARG A 333 7.83 -31.25 34.93
C ARG A 333 7.36 -31.85 36.25
N ALA A 334 7.61 -33.13 36.47
CA ALA A 334 7.14 -33.89 37.63
C ALA A 334 8.30 -34.58 38.36
#